data_AF-A0A6G3RL65-F1
#
_entry.id   AF-A0A6G3RL65-F1
#
_cell.length_a   1.000
_cell.length_b   1.000
_cell.length_c   1.000
_cell.angle_alpha   90.00
_cell.angle_beta   90.00
_cell.angle_gamma   90.00
#
_symmetry.space_group_name_H-M   'P 1'
#
loop_
_entity.id
_entity.type
_entity.pdbx_description
1 polymer ?
#
loop_
_entity_poly.entity_id
_entity_poly.type
_entity_poly.pdbx_seq_one_letter_code
_entity_poly.pdbx_strand_id
1 'polypeptide(L)'
;MAASATPEGAVERIVIENAAIATVDAQDTEYASGHIVVAGNRIESIGAGKAPEGLTNVVRRVDATGHLVTPGLVNTHHHFYQWITRGLATDHNLFNWLVALYPTWARIDEQMTYAAAQGSLGMMARGGVTTAMDHHYVFPRGSGDLSGSIIRAASEMGVRFTLARGSMDRSEKDGGLPPDFAVETLDGALAATEETVKKHHDASFDAMTQVAVAPCSPFSVSTELLKQGAELARRLGVRLHTHGSETVEEEKFCHELFGMGPTDYFESTGWLGEDVWMAHCVHMNDSDIEAFARTKTGVAHCPSSNARLAAGIARVPDMLKAGVPVGLGVDGTASNESGELHTELRNALLINRLGAHKEAALNARQALRLGTYGGAQVLGRATQIGSLEAGKLADLVLWKIDGIGHASIADPVTAIVFGAAAPVTLSLVNGKPVVENGTLLHADEDAIARSTREQAQRLARIAAES
;
A
#
# COMPACT_ATOMS: atom_id res chain seq x y z
N MET A 1 -49.39 -14.82 -5.53
CA MET A 1 -48.14 -14.19 -5.99
C MET A 1 -47.01 -14.87 -5.23
N ALA A 2 -46.38 -15.86 -5.86
CA ALA A 2 -45.28 -16.60 -5.23
C ALA A 2 -44.00 -15.77 -5.36
N ALA A 3 -43.42 -15.40 -4.22
CA ALA A 3 -42.05 -14.91 -4.16
C ALA A 3 -41.15 -16.02 -4.73
N SER A 4 -40.51 -15.73 -5.85
CA SER A 4 -39.48 -16.58 -6.44
C SER A 4 -38.31 -16.63 -5.47
N ALA A 5 -38.24 -17.70 -4.68
CA ALA A 5 -37.03 -18.05 -3.94
C ALA A 5 -35.90 -18.26 -4.96
N THR A 6 -34.86 -17.42 -4.90
CA THR A 6 -33.59 -17.68 -5.58
C THR A 6 -33.11 -19.08 -5.18
N PRO A 7 -32.79 -19.97 -6.13
CA PRO A 7 -32.30 -21.30 -5.78
C PRO A 7 -31.00 -21.17 -5.00
N GLU A 8 -30.90 -21.84 -3.86
CA GLU A 8 -29.66 -22.00 -3.09
C GLU A 8 -28.54 -22.45 -4.03
N GLY A 9 -27.47 -21.66 -4.16
CA GLY A 9 -26.30 -21.97 -4.99
C GLY A 9 -26.15 -21.18 -6.31
N ALA A 10 -27.08 -20.27 -6.62
CA ALA A 10 -26.94 -19.36 -7.76
C ALA A 10 -25.94 -18.23 -7.47
N VAL A 11 -24.78 -18.22 -8.16
CA VAL A 11 -23.80 -17.13 -8.05
C VAL A 11 -24.35 -15.85 -8.68
N GLU A 12 -24.43 -14.78 -7.90
CA GLU A 12 -24.85 -13.44 -8.36
C GLU A 12 -23.81 -12.82 -9.29
N ARG A 13 -24.28 -12.09 -10.30
CA ARG A 13 -23.42 -11.44 -11.29
C ARG A 13 -23.60 -9.93 -11.36
N ILE A 14 -22.48 -9.23 -11.44
CA ILE A 14 -22.40 -7.81 -11.84
C ILE A 14 -21.81 -7.78 -13.25
N VAL A 15 -22.47 -7.08 -14.16
CA VAL A 15 -21.99 -6.88 -15.53
C VAL A 15 -21.65 -5.40 -15.72
N ILE A 16 -20.44 -5.12 -16.16
CA ILE A 16 -19.94 -3.78 -16.47
C ILE A 16 -19.72 -3.74 -17.98
N GLU A 17 -20.30 -2.79 -18.70
CA GLU A 17 -20.29 -2.73 -20.17
C GLU A 17 -19.92 -1.34 -20.69
N ASN A 18 -19.50 -1.28 -21.96
CA ASN A 18 -19.16 -0.03 -22.68
C ASN A 18 -17.96 0.74 -22.12
N ALA A 19 -17.11 0.11 -21.30
CA ALA A 19 -15.94 0.76 -20.72
C ALA A 19 -14.71 0.65 -21.61
N ALA A 20 -13.82 1.65 -21.55
CA ALA A 20 -12.42 1.39 -21.84
C ALA A 20 -11.85 0.51 -20.71
N ILE A 21 -10.97 -0.42 -21.02
CA ILE A 21 -10.42 -1.36 -20.01
C ILE A 21 -8.92 -1.50 -20.21
N ALA A 22 -8.16 -1.30 -19.14
CA ALA A 22 -6.75 -1.67 -19.06
C ALA A 22 -6.61 -2.88 -18.12
N THR A 23 -6.27 -4.04 -18.67
CA THR A 23 -6.24 -5.29 -17.89
C THR A 23 -5.03 -5.38 -16.97
N VAL A 24 -3.90 -4.80 -17.39
CA VAL A 24 -2.57 -4.99 -16.76
C VAL A 24 -2.17 -6.47 -16.66
N ASP A 25 -2.72 -7.32 -17.54
CA ASP A 25 -2.28 -8.71 -17.70
C ASP A 25 -0.84 -8.78 -18.24
N ALA A 26 -0.30 -9.97 -18.45
CA ALA A 26 1.07 -10.13 -18.94
C ALA A 26 1.30 -9.57 -20.37
N GLN A 27 0.23 -9.28 -21.12
CA GLN A 27 0.27 -8.73 -22.48
C GLN A 27 -0.08 -7.24 -22.55
N ASP A 28 -0.39 -6.62 -21.41
CA ASP A 28 -0.95 -5.27 -21.34
C ASP A 28 -2.19 -5.10 -22.24
N THR A 29 -3.08 -6.11 -22.23
CA THR A 29 -4.30 -6.07 -23.06
C THR A 29 -5.16 -4.86 -22.70
N GLU A 30 -5.54 -4.08 -23.70
CA GLU A 30 -6.42 -2.91 -23.58
C GLU A 30 -7.63 -3.05 -24.52
N TYR A 31 -8.82 -2.70 -24.04
CA TYR A 31 -10.05 -2.65 -24.82
C TYR A 31 -10.55 -1.21 -24.87
N ALA A 32 -10.79 -0.67 -26.07
CA ALA A 32 -11.36 0.68 -26.23
C ALA A 32 -12.84 0.72 -25.80
N SER A 33 -13.55 -0.39 -25.98
CA SER A 33 -14.91 -0.62 -25.48
C SER A 33 -15.10 -2.10 -25.23
N GLY A 34 -15.41 -2.47 -23.98
CA GLY A 34 -15.51 -3.85 -23.56
C GLY A 34 -16.47 -4.08 -22.41
N HIS A 35 -16.42 -5.28 -21.89
CA HIS A 35 -17.20 -5.72 -20.74
C HIS A 35 -16.35 -6.46 -19.72
N ILE A 36 -16.85 -6.49 -18.48
CA ILE A 36 -16.39 -7.36 -17.40
C ILE A 36 -17.62 -7.98 -16.75
N VAL A 37 -17.58 -9.29 -16.55
CA VAL A 37 -18.57 -10.01 -15.75
C VAL A 37 -17.90 -10.47 -14.46
N VAL A 38 -18.44 -10.02 -13.33
CA VAL A 38 -18.06 -10.48 -11.99
C VAL A 38 -19.10 -11.47 -11.52
N ALA A 39 -18.69 -12.65 -11.08
CA ALA A 39 -19.54 -13.68 -10.49
C ALA A 39 -19.11 -13.91 -9.03
N GLY A 40 -19.97 -13.54 -8.09
CA GLY A 40 -19.61 -13.51 -6.66
C GLY A 40 -18.41 -12.58 -6.43
N ASN A 41 -17.28 -13.15 -6.03
CA ASN A 41 -16.05 -12.41 -5.79
C ASN A 41 -14.99 -12.55 -6.88
N ARG A 42 -15.29 -13.20 -8.01
CA ARG A 42 -14.32 -13.46 -9.08
C ARG A 42 -14.68 -12.76 -10.38
N ILE A 43 -13.66 -12.42 -11.16
CA ILE A 43 -13.81 -12.05 -12.56
C ILE A 43 -14.14 -13.33 -13.32
N GLU A 44 -15.35 -13.43 -13.86
CA GLU A 44 -15.82 -14.57 -14.66
C GLU A 44 -15.36 -14.42 -16.11
N SER A 45 -15.50 -13.23 -16.70
CA SER A 45 -15.07 -12.95 -18.06
C SER A 45 -14.76 -11.47 -18.28
N ILE A 46 -13.92 -11.21 -19.28
CA ILE A 46 -13.50 -9.88 -19.72
C ILE A 46 -13.23 -9.93 -21.22
N GLY A 47 -13.62 -8.92 -21.97
CA GLY A 47 -13.38 -8.89 -23.42
C GLY A 47 -13.88 -7.63 -24.11
N ALA A 48 -13.58 -7.52 -25.41
CA ALA A 48 -14.09 -6.46 -26.26
C ALA A 48 -15.61 -6.59 -26.50
N GLY A 49 -16.28 -5.45 -26.71
CA GLY A 49 -17.70 -5.40 -27.04
C GLY A 49 -18.63 -5.82 -25.89
N LYS A 50 -19.83 -6.29 -26.26
CA LYS A 50 -20.92 -6.61 -25.33
C LYS A 50 -20.60 -7.84 -24.47
N ALA A 51 -21.16 -7.89 -23.27
CA ALA A 51 -21.08 -9.07 -22.43
C ALA A 51 -21.77 -10.29 -23.09
N PRO A 52 -21.40 -11.54 -22.72
CA PRO A 52 -22.05 -12.73 -23.21
C PRO A 52 -23.57 -12.71 -23.04
N GLU A 53 -24.30 -13.22 -24.04
CA GLU A 53 -25.75 -13.40 -23.94
C GLU A 53 -26.10 -14.57 -23.00
N GLY A 54 -27.30 -14.53 -22.42
CA GLY A 54 -27.79 -15.64 -21.59
C GLY A 54 -27.21 -15.74 -20.18
N LEU A 55 -26.50 -14.71 -19.69
CA LEU A 55 -26.05 -14.64 -18.30
C LEU A 55 -27.25 -14.73 -17.34
N THR A 56 -27.19 -15.68 -16.40
CA THR A 56 -28.19 -15.88 -15.35
C THR A 56 -27.79 -15.18 -14.06
N ASN A 57 -28.77 -14.84 -13.22
CA ASN A 57 -28.56 -14.20 -11.92
C ASN A 57 -27.76 -12.88 -11.98
N VAL A 58 -27.95 -12.10 -13.06
CA VAL A 58 -27.40 -10.75 -13.15
C VAL A 58 -28.19 -9.84 -12.21
N VAL A 59 -27.57 -9.45 -11.10
CA VAL A 59 -28.18 -8.59 -10.08
C VAL A 59 -27.94 -7.11 -10.35
N ARG A 60 -26.91 -6.78 -11.14
CA ARG A 60 -26.56 -5.40 -11.49
C ARG A 60 -25.94 -5.32 -12.87
N ARG A 61 -26.38 -4.34 -13.67
CA ARG A 61 -25.70 -3.91 -14.90
C ARG A 61 -25.22 -2.47 -14.73
N VAL A 62 -23.97 -2.20 -15.10
CA VAL A 62 -23.33 -0.89 -15.04
C VAL A 62 -22.95 -0.48 -16.46
N ASP A 63 -23.55 0.61 -16.94
CA ASP A 63 -23.08 1.28 -18.15
C ASP A 63 -21.88 2.16 -17.78
N ALA A 64 -20.70 1.75 -18.25
CA ALA A 64 -19.42 2.40 -17.99
C ALA A 64 -18.93 3.19 -19.21
N THR A 65 -19.85 3.64 -20.07
CA THR A 65 -19.56 4.64 -21.10
C THR A 65 -18.86 5.85 -20.47
N GLY A 66 -17.77 6.32 -21.06
CA GLY A 66 -16.97 7.44 -20.52
C GLY A 66 -16.06 7.08 -19.34
N HIS A 67 -15.89 5.79 -19.05
CA HIS A 67 -15.02 5.31 -17.98
C HIS A 67 -13.86 4.45 -18.49
N LEU A 68 -12.77 4.45 -17.73
CA LEU A 68 -11.72 3.45 -17.77
C LEU A 68 -11.90 2.48 -16.60
N VAL A 69 -11.83 1.18 -16.85
CA VAL A 69 -11.70 0.15 -15.81
C VAL A 69 -10.26 -0.32 -15.70
N THR A 70 -9.75 -0.35 -14.48
CA THR A 70 -8.43 -0.92 -14.13
C THR A 70 -8.58 -1.93 -13.00
N PRO A 71 -7.55 -2.77 -12.75
CA PRO A 71 -7.41 -3.38 -11.43
C PRO A 71 -7.43 -2.29 -10.36
N GLY A 72 -7.90 -2.65 -9.17
CA GLY A 72 -7.80 -1.76 -8.03
C GLY A 72 -6.35 -1.48 -7.65
N LEU A 73 -6.11 -0.27 -7.15
CA LEU A 73 -4.76 0.14 -6.76
C LEU A 73 -4.32 -0.64 -5.50
N VAL A 74 -3.04 -1.00 -5.47
CA VAL A 74 -2.40 -1.77 -4.40
C VAL A 74 -1.32 -0.92 -3.73
N ASN A 75 -1.63 -0.39 -2.55
CA ASN A 75 -0.68 0.35 -1.74
C ASN A 75 0.19 -0.62 -0.94
N THR A 76 1.50 -0.56 -1.13
CA THR A 76 2.48 -1.51 -0.57
C THR A 76 3.24 -1.01 0.65
N HIS A 77 3.08 0.28 1.00
CA HIS A 77 3.75 0.89 2.15
C HIS A 77 3.02 2.17 2.61
N HIS A 78 2.71 2.24 3.91
CA HIS A 78 2.07 3.37 4.59
C HIS A 78 2.32 3.30 6.10
N HIS A 79 2.21 4.45 6.79
CA HIS A 79 2.01 4.54 8.25
C HIS A 79 0.69 5.26 8.61
N PHE A 80 -0.36 4.52 8.98
CA PHE A 80 -1.72 5.05 9.15
C PHE A 80 -1.85 5.99 10.33
N TYR A 81 -1.17 5.69 11.45
CA TYR A 81 -1.22 6.52 12.65
C TYR A 81 -0.72 7.95 12.41
N GLN A 82 0.06 8.17 11.35
CA GLN A 82 0.57 9.49 10.99
C GLN A 82 -0.51 10.41 10.39
N TRP A 83 -1.71 9.90 10.09
CA TRP A 83 -2.86 10.70 9.61
C TRP A 83 -3.23 11.87 10.52
N ILE A 84 -3.08 11.67 11.83
CA ILE A 84 -3.38 12.67 12.86
C ILE A 84 -2.17 13.54 13.22
N THR A 85 -1.04 13.39 12.52
CA THR A 85 0.17 14.21 12.67
C THR A 85 0.61 14.87 11.35
N ARG A 86 -0.27 14.92 10.35
CA ARG A 86 -0.02 15.57 9.06
C ARG A 86 0.32 17.05 9.21
N GLY A 87 1.26 17.54 8.40
CA GLY A 87 1.66 18.95 8.41
C GLY A 87 2.56 19.36 9.58
N LEU A 88 3.09 18.39 10.34
CA LEU A 88 4.11 18.64 11.35
C LEU A 88 5.51 18.42 10.75
N ALA A 89 6.51 19.14 11.29
CA ALA A 89 7.93 19.03 10.90
C ALA A 89 8.17 19.15 9.37
N THR A 90 7.47 20.05 8.68
CA THR A 90 7.44 20.17 7.21
C THR A 90 8.80 20.42 6.56
N ASP A 91 9.69 21.13 7.25
CA ASP A 91 10.98 21.60 6.69
C ASP A 91 12.18 20.74 7.15
N HIS A 92 11.95 19.44 7.40
CA HIS A 92 12.96 18.52 7.95
C HIS A 92 13.28 17.40 6.96
N ASN A 93 14.55 17.00 6.90
CA ASN A 93 14.94 15.71 6.31
C ASN A 93 14.50 14.54 7.21
N LEU A 94 14.66 13.30 6.75
CA LEU A 94 14.19 12.09 7.45
C LEU A 94 14.56 12.06 8.94
N PHE A 95 15.85 12.17 9.27
CA PHE A 95 16.32 12.01 10.65
C PHE A 95 15.77 13.11 11.57
N ASN A 96 15.82 14.38 11.13
CA ASN A 96 15.29 15.48 11.92
C ASN A 96 13.75 15.38 12.06
N TRP A 97 13.06 14.90 11.02
CA TRP A 97 11.61 14.67 11.03
C TRP A 97 11.23 13.56 12.04
N LEU A 98 11.96 12.44 12.03
CA LEU A 98 11.78 11.36 12.99
C LEU A 98 12.02 11.83 14.44
N VAL A 99 13.14 12.50 14.69
CA VAL A 99 13.47 13.04 16.03
C VAL A 99 12.39 14.01 16.52
N ALA A 100 11.85 14.86 15.63
CA ALA A 100 10.78 15.79 15.98
C ALA A 100 9.46 15.08 16.31
N LEU A 101 9.17 13.92 15.71
CA LEU A 101 7.87 13.27 15.80
C LEU A 101 7.80 12.06 16.74
N TYR A 102 8.91 11.37 17.03
CA TYR A 102 8.93 10.26 17.99
C TYR A 102 8.32 10.61 19.36
N PRO A 103 8.59 11.78 19.96
CA PRO A 103 7.92 12.17 21.20
C PRO A 103 6.39 12.18 21.01
N THR A 104 5.89 12.79 19.95
CA THR A 104 4.44 12.82 19.67
C THR A 104 3.89 11.42 19.46
N TRP A 105 4.51 10.59 18.63
CA TRP A 105 4.00 9.26 18.31
C TRP A 105 4.06 8.26 19.47
N ALA A 106 5.00 8.42 20.40
CA ALA A 106 5.06 7.58 21.60
C ALA A 106 3.88 7.80 22.57
N ARG A 107 2.92 8.66 22.22
CA ARG A 107 1.72 8.98 23.01
C ARG A 107 0.42 8.56 22.32
N ILE A 108 0.49 7.87 21.18
CA ILE A 108 -0.70 7.33 20.52
C ILE A 108 -1.34 6.22 21.37
N ASP A 109 -2.66 6.12 21.26
CA ASP A 109 -3.43 5.02 21.83
C ASP A 109 -4.34 4.37 20.78
N GLU A 110 -5.11 3.37 21.21
CA GLU A 110 -6.01 2.59 20.38
C GLU A 110 -7.06 3.47 19.68
N GLN A 111 -7.62 4.46 20.38
CA GLN A 111 -8.64 5.34 19.80
C GLN A 111 -8.06 6.26 18.74
N MET A 112 -6.86 6.81 18.99
CA MET A 112 -6.13 7.62 18.04
C MET A 112 -5.76 6.82 16.79
N THR A 113 -5.22 5.62 16.98
CA THR A 113 -4.79 4.74 15.91
C THR A 113 -5.98 4.29 15.06
N TYR A 114 -7.10 3.96 15.69
CA TYR A 114 -8.35 3.64 14.99
C TYR A 114 -8.82 4.79 14.10
N ALA A 115 -8.94 6.01 14.66
CA ALA A 115 -9.40 7.17 13.89
C ALA A 115 -8.43 7.50 12.74
N ALA A 116 -7.12 7.42 12.99
CA ALA A 116 -6.08 7.64 11.98
C ALA A 116 -6.12 6.60 10.85
N ALA A 117 -6.36 5.33 11.19
CA ALA A 117 -6.58 4.26 10.21
C ALA A 117 -7.82 4.51 9.36
N GLN A 118 -8.95 4.91 9.95
CA GLN A 118 -10.16 5.26 9.19
C GLN A 118 -9.90 6.42 8.22
N GLY A 119 -9.17 7.45 8.65
CA GLY A 119 -8.79 8.58 7.80
C GLY A 119 -7.94 8.15 6.60
N SER A 120 -6.88 7.38 6.86
CA SER A 120 -5.97 6.88 5.82
C SER A 120 -6.69 5.96 4.83
N LEU A 121 -7.45 4.99 5.33
CA LEU A 121 -8.20 4.04 4.51
C LEU A 121 -9.30 4.72 3.71
N GLY A 122 -10.02 5.68 4.29
CA GLY A 122 -11.09 6.40 3.60
C GLY A 122 -10.56 7.16 2.38
N MET A 123 -9.45 7.88 2.54
CA MET A 123 -8.83 8.62 1.44
C MET A 123 -8.22 7.70 0.38
N MET A 124 -7.54 6.63 0.79
CA MET A 124 -7.05 5.62 -0.14
C MET A 124 -8.17 4.95 -0.93
N ALA A 125 -9.23 4.48 -0.27
CA ALA A 125 -10.35 3.79 -0.90
C ALA A 125 -11.08 4.69 -1.90
N ARG A 126 -11.37 5.94 -1.50
CA ARG A 126 -11.95 6.97 -2.37
C ARG A 126 -11.07 7.26 -3.59
N GLY A 127 -9.75 7.17 -3.42
CA GLY A 127 -8.74 7.30 -4.45
C GLY A 127 -8.46 6.03 -5.26
N GLY A 128 -9.28 4.98 -5.15
CA GLY A 128 -9.19 3.76 -5.97
C GLY A 128 -8.31 2.64 -5.42
N VAL A 129 -7.85 2.73 -4.16
CA VAL A 129 -7.15 1.63 -3.49
C VAL A 129 -8.14 0.56 -3.08
N THR A 130 -7.88 -0.68 -3.49
CA THR A 130 -8.64 -1.87 -3.08
C THR A 130 -7.84 -2.74 -2.12
N THR A 131 -6.51 -2.66 -2.17
CA THR A 131 -5.60 -3.34 -1.26
C THR A 131 -4.62 -2.35 -0.63
N ALA A 132 -4.62 -2.28 0.68
CA ALA A 132 -3.76 -1.40 1.46
C ALA A 132 -2.84 -2.20 2.40
N MET A 133 -1.79 -1.52 2.86
CA MET A 133 -0.84 -2.03 3.83
C MET A 133 -0.54 -0.93 4.84
N ASP A 134 -0.39 -1.29 6.12
CA ASP A 134 0.10 -0.40 7.16
C ASP A 134 1.33 -1.02 7.83
N HIS A 135 2.40 -0.24 7.92
CA HIS A 135 3.60 -0.56 8.67
C HIS A 135 3.55 0.16 10.01
N HIS A 136 2.99 -0.50 11.02
CA HIS A 136 2.85 0.08 12.35
C HIS A 136 4.02 -0.36 13.24
N TYR A 137 4.91 0.56 13.62
CA TYR A 137 6.14 0.22 14.36
C TYR A 137 6.28 0.88 15.73
N VAL A 138 5.33 1.75 16.13
CA VAL A 138 5.35 2.42 17.45
C VAL A 138 4.29 1.81 18.35
N PHE A 139 4.70 1.13 19.43
CA PHE A 139 3.79 0.47 20.39
C PHE A 139 4.02 1.00 21.82
N PRO A 140 3.44 2.15 22.18
CA PRO A 140 3.59 2.70 23.53
C PRO A 140 3.01 1.77 24.60
N ARG A 141 3.62 1.73 25.79
CA ARG A 141 3.10 0.90 26.88
C ARG A 141 1.73 1.40 27.33
N GLY A 142 0.77 0.48 27.45
CA GLY A 142 -0.59 0.81 27.89
C GLY A 142 -1.45 1.49 26.83
N SER A 143 -1.07 1.42 25.55
CA SER A 143 -1.79 2.06 24.44
C SER A 143 -3.04 1.31 23.96
N GLY A 144 -3.32 0.11 24.48
CA GLY A 144 -4.43 -0.74 24.01
C GLY A 144 -4.07 -1.61 22.79
N ASP A 145 -5.08 -2.18 22.12
CA ASP A 145 -4.89 -3.10 20.98
C ASP A 145 -4.74 -2.31 19.65
N LEU A 146 -3.56 -1.73 19.43
CA LEU A 146 -3.29 -0.92 18.24
C LEU A 146 -3.48 -1.71 16.95
N SER A 147 -2.90 -2.92 16.87
CA SER A 147 -3.02 -3.81 15.70
C SER A 147 -4.46 -4.19 15.41
N GLY A 148 -5.22 -4.59 16.44
CA GLY A 148 -6.64 -4.90 16.32
C GLY A 148 -7.47 -3.70 15.86
N SER A 149 -7.14 -2.49 16.32
CA SER A 149 -7.84 -1.27 15.91
C SER A 149 -7.66 -0.96 14.42
N ILE A 150 -6.45 -1.13 13.89
CA ILE A 150 -6.15 -0.90 12.47
C ILE A 150 -6.86 -1.93 11.60
N ILE A 151 -6.78 -3.21 11.98
CA ILE A 151 -7.44 -4.31 11.28
C ILE A 151 -8.96 -4.13 11.30
N ARG A 152 -9.53 -3.68 12.42
CA ARG A 152 -10.96 -3.35 12.53
C ARG A 152 -11.33 -2.26 11.53
N ALA A 153 -10.58 -1.15 11.48
CA ALA A 153 -10.85 -0.07 10.55
C ALA A 153 -10.83 -0.54 9.08
N ALA A 154 -9.86 -1.38 8.70
CA ALA A 154 -9.78 -1.96 7.35
C ALA A 154 -10.97 -2.87 7.03
N SER A 155 -11.33 -3.74 7.98
CA SER A 155 -12.48 -4.63 7.84
C SER A 155 -13.80 -3.88 7.69
N GLU A 156 -14.02 -2.83 8.49
CA GLU A 156 -15.23 -2.00 8.42
C GLU A 156 -15.29 -1.20 7.12
N MET A 157 -14.15 -0.73 6.59
CA MET A 157 -14.09 -0.04 5.30
C MET A 157 -14.30 -0.99 4.10
N GLY A 158 -14.16 -2.30 4.30
CA GLY A 158 -14.24 -3.30 3.23
C GLY A 158 -13.00 -3.35 2.33
N VAL A 159 -11.85 -2.86 2.82
CA VAL A 159 -10.58 -2.82 2.07
C VAL A 159 -9.75 -4.05 2.40
N ARG A 160 -9.12 -4.63 1.38
CA ARG A 160 -8.18 -5.74 1.57
C ARG A 160 -6.90 -5.22 2.21
N PHE A 161 -6.38 -5.90 3.21
CA PHE A 161 -5.39 -5.29 4.10
C PHE A 161 -4.25 -6.22 4.50
N THR A 162 -3.03 -5.67 4.56
CA THR A 162 -1.86 -6.32 5.16
C THR A 162 -1.35 -5.45 6.31
N LEU A 163 -1.38 -5.98 7.53
CA LEU A 163 -0.69 -5.35 8.65
C LEU A 163 0.77 -5.82 8.67
N ALA A 164 1.70 -4.93 8.38
CA ALA A 164 3.10 -5.11 8.73
C ALA A 164 3.27 -4.73 10.20
N ARG A 165 3.22 -5.74 11.08
CA ARG A 165 3.46 -5.55 12.53
C ARG A 165 4.93 -5.25 12.70
N GLY A 166 5.24 -3.97 12.88
CA GLY A 166 6.59 -3.50 13.06
C GLY A 166 7.10 -3.52 14.48
N SER A 167 8.38 -3.27 14.63
CA SER A 167 9.07 -3.26 15.93
C SER A 167 10.31 -2.39 15.86
N MET A 168 10.69 -1.84 17.01
CA MET A 168 11.96 -1.16 17.24
C MET A 168 12.47 -1.63 18.61
N ASP A 169 13.72 -2.05 18.71
CA ASP A 169 14.33 -2.53 19.96
C ASP A 169 15.72 -1.90 20.23
N ARG A 170 16.17 -0.99 19.37
CA ARG A 170 17.45 -0.29 19.51
C ARG A 170 17.19 1.21 19.69
N SER A 171 17.38 1.72 20.90
CA SER A 171 17.19 3.14 21.22
C SER A 171 18.51 3.92 21.28
N GLU A 172 18.45 5.23 21.54
CA GLU A 172 19.61 6.12 21.67
C GLU A 172 20.70 5.58 22.60
N LYS A 173 20.36 5.01 23.75
CA LYS A 173 21.34 4.44 24.69
C LYS A 173 22.13 3.26 24.11
N ASP A 174 21.54 2.56 23.13
CA ASP A 174 22.09 1.38 22.45
C ASP A 174 22.63 1.75 21.05
N GLY A 175 22.77 3.07 20.78
CA GLY A 175 23.27 3.60 19.52
C GLY A 175 22.28 3.48 18.37
N GLY A 176 20.97 3.50 18.65
CA GLY A 176 19.90 3.69 17.67
C GLY A 176 19.40 5.13 17.64
N LEU A 177 18.41 5.40 16.80
CA LEU A 177 17.77 6.72 16.67
C LEU A 177 16.56 6.94 17.61
N PRO A 178 15.64 5.96 17.82
CA PRO A 178 14.46 6.18 18.64
C PRO A 178 14.79 6.46 20.12
N PRO A 179 14.01 7.30 20.81
CA PRO A 179 14.11 7.44 22.25
C PRO A 179 13.85 6.13 23.01
N ASP A 180 14.43 5.97 24.19
CA ASP A 180 14.30 4.75 25.02
C ASP A 180 12.86 4.31 25.32
N PHE A 181 11.92 5.26 25.39
CA PHE A 181 10.52 4.99 25.65
C PHE A 181 9.73 4.55 24.40
N ALA A 182 10.31 4.70 23.21
CA ALA A 182 9.68 4.39 21.93
C ALA A 182 10.00 2.97 21.42
N VAL A 183 10.82 2.22 22.14
CA VAL A 183 11.26 0.86 21.77
C VAL A 183 10.66 -0.22 22.66
N GLU A 184 10.59 -1.43 22.12
CA GLU A 184 10.23 -2.66 22.79
C GLU A 184 11.48 -3.44 23.22
N THR A 185 11.31 -4.45 24.07
CA THR A 185 12.35 -5.48 24.25
C THR A 185 12.31 -6.47 23.09
N LEU A 186 13.45 -7.04 22.69
CA LEU A 186 13.55 -8.12 21.69
C LEU A 186 12.49 -9.22 21.86
N ASP A 187 12.44 -9.87 23.04
CA ASP A 187 11.50 -10.96 23.31
C ASP A 187 10.04 -10.50 23.22
N GLY A 188 9.74 -9.31 23.76
CA GLY A 188 8.42 -8.70 23.71
C GLY A 188 7.96 -8.42 22.28
N ALA A 189 8.83 -7.84 21.44
CA ALA A 189 8.54 -7.56 20.04
C ALA A 189 8.25 -8.84 19.26
N LEU A 190 9.07 -9.89 19.42
CA LEU A 190 8.88 -11.18 18.75
C LEU A 190 7.58 -11.87 19.20
N ALA A 191 7.33 -11.91 20.52
CA ALA A 191 6.13 -12.54 21.08
C ALA A 191 4.84 -11.84 20.63
N ALA A 192 4.79 -10.50 20.68
CA ALA A 192 3.64 -9.73 20.24
C ALA A 192 3.41 -9.83 18.71
N THR A 193 4.50 -9.92 17.93
CA THR A 193 4.41 -10.18 16.49
C THR A 193 3.80 -11.56 16.22
N GLU A 194 4.28 -12.60 16.90
CA GLU A 194 3.76 -13.95 16.76
C GLU A 194 2.29 -14.06 17.17
N GLU A 195 1.89 -13.41 18.26
CA GLU A 195 0.49 -13.34 18.70
C GLU A 195 -0.39 -12.67 17.63
N THR A 196 0.07 -11.54 17.09
CA THR A 196 -0.67 -10.81 16.04
C THR A 196 -0.88 -11.68 14.81
N VAL A 197 0.16 -12.39 14.35
CA VAL A 197 0.05 -13.33 13.22
C VAL A 197 -0.95 -14.43 13.53
N LYS A 198 -0.85 -15.11 14.69
CA LYS A 198 -1.76 -16.20 15.08
C LYS A 198 -3.21 -15.75 15.17
N LYS A 199 -3.47 -14.53 15.61
CA LYS A 199 -4.81 -13.99 15.82
C LYS A 199 -5.46 -13.49 14.53
N HIS A 200 -4.68 -12.95 13.59
CA HIS A 200 -5.23 -12.15 12.49
C HIS A 200 -4.83 -12.57 11.08
N HIS A 201 -3.79 -13.40 10.91
CA HIS A 201 -3.35 -13.79 9.58
C HIS A 201 -4.29 -14.81 8.93
N ASP A 202 -4.78 -14.51 7.72
CA ASP A 202 -5.49 -15.45 6.87
C ASP A 202 -4.67 -15.74 5.58
N ALA A 203 -4.34 -17.02 5.38
CA ALA A 203 -3.60 -17.50 4.22
C ALA A 203 -4.52 -17.97 3.07
N SER A 204 -5.84 -17.85 3.23
CA SER A 204 -6.81 -18.23 2.20
C SER A 204 -6.63 -17.41 0.91
N PHE A 205 -7.07 -17.98 -0.21
CA PHE A 205 -6.91 -17.34 -1.53
C PHE A 205 -7.58 -15.96 -1.58
N ASP A 206 -8.76 -15.81 -0.98
CA ASP A 206 -9.55 -14.58 -0.97
C ASP A 206 -9.40 -13.75 0.30
N ALA A 207 -8.42 -14.08 1.16
CA ALA A 207 -8.14 -13.44 2.44
C ALA A 207 -8.23 -11.91 2.37
N MET A 208 -9.03 -11.33 3.26
CA MET A 208 -9.16 -9.88 3.40
C MET A 208 -8.10 -9.27 4.32
N THR A 209 -7.50 -10.07 5.20
CA THR A 209 -6.48 -9.61 6.16
C THR A 209 -5.28 -10.55 6.16
N GLN A 210 -4.08 -9.98 5.98
CA GLN A 210 -2.81 -10.66 6.18
C GLN A 210 -1.93 -9.89 7.16
N VAL A 211 -0.91 -10.57 7.68
CA VAL A 211 0.04 -10.00 8.64
C VAL A 211 1.43 -10.33 8.13
N ALA A 212 2.35 -9.36 8.23
CA ALA A 212 3.77 -9.52 7.92
C ALA A 212 4.61 -9.14 9.14
N VAL A 213 5.78 -9.75 9.27
CA VAL A 213 6.78 -9.38 10.29
C VAL A 213 7.57 -8.18 9.76
N ALA A 214 7.62 -7.09 10.52
CA ALA A 214 8.15 -5.85 9.95
C ALA A 214 9.01 -4.95 10.86
N PRO A 215 10.10 -5.42 11.48
CA PRO A 215 11.07 -4.53 12.13
C PRO A 215 11.40 -3.29 11.29
N CYS A 216 11.44 -2.13 11.94
CA CYS A 216 11.34 -0.83 11.28
C CYS A 216 12.51 -0.53 10.33
N SER A 217 13.73 -0.31 10.83
CA SER A 217 14.88 0.09 10.01
C SER A 217 16.22 -0.27 10.67
N PRO A 218 17.34 -0.31 9.92
CA PRO A 218 18.66 -0.67 10.47
C PRO A 218 19.12 0.19 11.66
N PHE A 219 18.69 1.45 11.72
CA PHE A 219 19.03 2.40 12.79
C PHE A 219 18.06 2.39 13.98
N SER A 220 17.02 1.55 13.95
CA SER A 220 16.03 1.41 15.05
C SER A 220 15.88 -0.04 15.56
N VAL A 221 16.60 -0.98 14.94
CA VAL A 221 16.45 -2.42 15.16
C VAL A 221 17.82 -3.08 15.36
N SER A 222 17.90 -4.01 16.31
CA SER A 222 19.08 -4.84 16.54
C SER A 222 19.28 -5.91 15.45
N THR A 223 20.52 -6.35 15.25
CA THR A 223 20.81 -7.45 14.33
C THR A 223 20.10 -8.74 14.74
N GLU A 224 19.95 -8.98 16.04
CA GLU A 224 19.25 -10.09 16.63
C GLU A 224 17.76 -10.06 16.30
N LEU A 225 17.08 -8.91 16.41
CA LEU A 225 15.67 -8.77 16.04
C LEU A 225 15.47 -8.98 14.54
N LEU A 226 16.37 -8.50 13.68
CA LEU A 226 16.30 -8.81 12.24
C LEU A 226 16.40 -10.31 11.99
N LYS A 227 17.42 -10.99 12.50
CA LYS A 227 17.63 -12.43 12.27
C LYS A 227 16.46 -13.26 12.80
N GLN A 228 16.08 -13.06 14.06
CA GLN A 228 15.00 -13.82 14.68
C GLN A 228 13.63 -13.47 14.09
N GLY A 229 13.42 -12.23 13.65
CA GLY A 229 12.22 -11.82 12.91
C GLY A 229 12.08 -12.55 11.58
N ALA A 230 13.17 -12.69 10.82
CA ALA A 230 13.20 -13.45 9.58
C ALA A 230 12.90 -14.95 9.80
N GLU A 231 13.50 -15.55 10.84
CA GLU A 231 13.22 -16.93 11.24
C GLU A 231 11.75 -17.12 11.68
N LEU A 232 11.20 -16.18 12.45
CA LEU A 232 9.81 -16.18 12.90
C LEU A 232 8.86 -16.11 11.72
N ALA A 233 9.06 -15.18 10.79
CA ALA A 233 8.19 -15.00 9.63
C ALA A 233 8.11 -16.27 8.78
N ARG A 234 9.26 -16.85 8.45
CA ARG A 234 9.35 -18.08 7.65
C ARG A 234 8.77 -19.29 8.37
N ARG A 235 8.95 -19.39 9.70
CA ARG A 235 8.30 -20.43 10.51
C ARG A 235 6.78 -20.31 10.49
N LEU A 236 6.24 -19.09 10.49
CA LEU A 236 4.80 -18.82 10.46
C LEU A 236 4.22 -18.78 9.03
N GLY A 237 5.06 -18.84 7.99
CA GLY A 237 4.62 -18.75 6.60
C GLY A 237 4.13 -17.37 6.18
N VAL A 238 4.59 -16.31 6.85
CA VAL A 238 4.24 -14.92 6.53
C VAL A 238 5.41 -14.18 5.88
N ARG A 239 5.11 -13.05 5.24
CA ARG A 239 6.08 -12.21 4.53
C ARG A 239 6.81 -11.25 5.48
N LEU A 240 7.85 -10.61 4.97
CA LEU A 240 8.79 -9.73 5.68
C LEU A 240 8.81 -8.33 5.05
N HIS A 241 8.77 -7.29 5.88
CA HIS A 241 8.85 -5.90 5.42
C HIS A 241 9.76 -5.02 6.28
N THR A 242 10.49 -4.09 5.68
CA THR A 242 11.30 -3.11 6.42
C THR A 242 11.59 -1.88 5.56
N HIS A 243 12.17 -0.83 6.13
CA HIS A 243 12.75 0.28 5.36
C HIS A 243 14.20 -0.07 5.00
N GLY A 244 14.63 0.25 3.77
CA GLY A 244 16.00 -0.03 3.35
C GLY A 244 16.51 0.90 2.26
N SER A 245 17.78 1.29 2.39
CA SER A 245 18.49 2.19 1.46
C SER A 245 17.71 3.48 1.17
N GLU A 246 17.07 4.07 2.18
CA GLU A 246 16.25 5.27 2.06
C GLU A 246 17.09 6.55 1.96
N THR A 247 18.18 6.65 2.73
CA THR A 247 19.00 7.88 2.83
C THR A 247 20.50 7.61 2.80
N VAL A 248 21.30 8.62 2.46
CA VAL A 248 22.77 8.55 2.57
C VAL A 248 23.23 8.42 4.02
N GLU A 249 22.45 8.92 4.97
CA GLU A 249 22.68 8.77 6.40
C GLU A 249 22.57 7.30 6.85
N GLU A 250 21.61 6.55 6.31
CA GLU A 250 21.49 5.10 6.55
C GLU A 250 22.68 4.32 6.00
N GLU A 251 23.13 4.64 4.78
CA GLU A 251 24.31 4.01 4.18
C GLU A 251 25.55 4.23 5.06
N LYS A 252 25.76 5.47 5.50
CA LYS A 252 26.84 5.82 6.43
C LYS A 252 26.71 5.06 7.75
N PHE A 253 25.51 5.01 8.33
CA PHE A 253 25.24 4.28 9.58
C PHE A 253 25.61 2.80 9.46
N CYS A 254 25.21 2.15 8.36
CA CYS A 254 25.52 0.74 8.12
C CYS A 254 27.03 0.50 7.98
N HIS A 255 27.75 1.37 7.27
CA HIS A 255 29.20 1.26 7.17
C HIS A 255 29.91 1.45 8.50
N GLU A 256 29.50 2.43 9.31
CA GLU A 256 30.12 2.71 10.61
C GLU A 256 29.88 1.59 11.61
N LEU A 257 28.69 0.99 11.61
CA LEU A 257 28.28 0.02 12.63
C LEU A 257 28.52 -1.44 12.21
N PHE A 258 28.32 -1.77 10.93
CA PHE A 258 28.36 -3.14 10.41
C PHE A 258 29.51 -3.38 9.42
N GLY A 259 30.21 -2.33 8.98
CA GLY A 259 31.33 -2.43 8.04
C GLY A 259 30.92 -2.73 6.59
N MET A 260 29.64 -2.63 6.25
CA MET A 260 29.08 -2.94 4.94
C MET A 260 27.88 -2.04 4.61
N GLY A 261 27.44 -2.04 3.34
CA GLY A 261 26.27 -1.28 2.92
C GLY A 261 24.94 -1.90 3.39
N PRO A 262 23.81 -1.17 3.28
CA PRO A 262 22.52 -1.65 3.77
C PRO A 262 22.06 -2.98 3.14
N THR A 263 22.24 -3.16 1.83
CA THR A 263 21.81 -4.39 1.14
C THR A 263 22.62 -5.60 1.58
N ASP A 264 23.94 -5.49 1.69
CA ASP A 264 24.81 -6.54 2.22
C ASP A 264 24.44 -6.90 3.66
N TYR A 265 24.12 -5.89 4.48
CA TYR A 265 23.67 -6.09 5.86
C TYR A 265 22.35 -6.87 5.92
N PHE A 266 21.36 -6.50 5.09
CA PHE A 266 20.11 -7.25 4.99
C PHE A 266 20.32 -8.68 4.46
N GLU A 267 21.18 -8.89 3.47
CA GLU A 267 21.51 -10.25 3.01
C GLU A 267 22.11 -11.09 4.15
N SER A 268 23.03 -10.53 4.94
CA SER A 268 23.67 -11.20 6.08
C SER A 268 22.73 -11.58 7.22
N THR A 269 21.56 -10.94 7.29
CA THR A 269 20.52 -11.17 8.31
C THR A 269 19.33 -11.97 7.77
N GLY A 270 19.37 -12.40 6.50
CA GLY A 270 18.32 -13.18 5.88
C GLY A 270 17.12 -12.36 5.39
N TRP A 271 17.32 -11.07 5.10
CA TRP A 271 16.31 -10.11 4.68
C TRP A 271 16.30 -9.86 3.17
N LEU A 272 16.89 -10.74 2.37
CA LEU A 272 16.62 -10.82 0.93
C LEU A 272 15.91 -12.15 0.61
N GLY A 273 14.91 -12.09 -0.25
CA GLY A 273 14.09 -13.21 -0.68
C GLY A 273 12.80 -12.76 -1.39
N GLU A 274 12.08 -13.72 -1.98
CA GLU A 274 10.77 -13.51 -2.63
C GLU A 274 9.65 -13.27 -1.62
N ASP A 275 9.91 -13.55 -0.34
CA ASP A 275 9.08 -13.31 0.82
C ASP A 275 9.33 -11.92 1.46
N VAL A 276 10.27 -11.14 0.93
CA VAL A 276 10.67 -9.83 1.47
C VAL A 276 10.34 -8.69 0.52
N TRP A 277 9.89 -7.55 1.08
CA TRP A 277 9.89 -6.28 0.36
C TRP A 277 10.34 -5.11 1.23
N MET A 278 11.02 -4.14 0.62
CA MET A 278 11.56 -2.97 1.31
C MET A 278 10.95 -1.68 0.80
N ALA A 279 10.74 -0.72 1.70
CA ALA A 279 10.32 0.63 1.34
C ALA A 279 11.51 1.47 0.83
N HIS A 280 11.19 2.45 -0.01
CA HIS A 280 12.10 3.49 -0.54
C HIS A 280 13.13 3.01 -1.55
N CYS A 281 14.19 2.34 -1.10
CA CYS A 281 15.27 1.84 -1.96
C CYS A 281 15.87 2.93 -2.87
N VAL A 282 16.10 4.12 -2.31
CA VAL A 282 16.56 5.31 -3.03
C VAL A 282 18.03 5.19 -3.41
N HIS A 283 18.87 4.84 -2.45
CA HIS A 283 20.33 4.79 -2.58
C HIS A 283 20.79 3.36 -2.84
N MET A 284 20.46 2.85 -4.04
CA MET A 284 20.93 1.54 -4.51
C MET A 284 21.99 1.70 -5.61
N ASN A 285 23.10 0.99 -5.45
CA ASN A 285 24.10 0.79 -6.48
C ASN A 285 23.71 -0.38 -7.41
N ASP A 286 24.53 -0.68 -8.41
CA ASP A 286 24.25 -1.74 -9.38
C ASP A 286 24.24 -3.14 -8.73
N SER A 287 25.16 -3.43 -7.80
CA SER A 287 25.18 -4.70 -7.08
C SER A 287 23.97 -4.89 -6.16
N ASP A 288 23.46 -3.82 -5.56
CA ASP A 288 22.24 -3.89 -4.74
C ASP A 288 21.03 -4.29 -5.62
N ILE A 289 20.90 -3.68 -6.80
CA ILE A 289 19.82 -3.97 -7.76
C ILE A 289 19.96 -5.42 -8.25
N GLU A 290 21.17 -5.87 -8.56
CA GLU A 290 21.45 -7.26 -8.95
C GLU A 290 21.08 -8.25 -7.84
N ALA A 291 21.36 -7.91 -6.57
CA ALA A 291 20.98 -8.73 -5.43
C ALA A 291 19.46 -8.87 -5.32
N PHE A 292 18.72 -7.76 -5.35
CA PHE A 292 17.25 -7.75 -5.31
C PHE A 292 16.64 -8.51 -6.50
N ALA A 293 17.22 -8.36 -7.70
CA ALA A 293 16.76 -9.06 -8.89
C ALA A 293 16.97 -10.57 -8.81
N ARG A 294 18.11 -11.00 -8.23
CA ARG A 294 18.46 -12.41 -7.99
C ARG A 294 17.52 -13.05 -6.98
N THR A 295 17.23 -12.35 -5.88
CA THR A 295 16.41 -12.87 -4.77
C THR A 295 14.92 -12.62 -4.93
N LYS A 296 14.52 -11.83 -5.93
CA LYS A 296 13.13 -11.37 -6.14
C LYS A 296 12.57 -10.57 -4.97
N THR A 297 13.44 -9.85 -4.27
CA THR A 297 13.05 -8.93 -3.20
C THR A 297 12.28 -7.75 -3.79
N GLY A 298 11.11 -7.49 -3.23
CA GLY A 298 10.23 -6.43 -3.70
C GLY A 298 10.65 -5.04 -3.23
N VAL A 299 10.25 -4.01 -3.96
CA VAL A 299 10.44 -2.60 -3.61
C VAL A 299 9.09 -1.89 -3.56
N ALA A 300 8.81 -1.17 -2.47
CA ALA A 300 7.73 -0.20 -2.39
C ALA A 300 8.29 1.20 -2.67
N HIS A 301 8.06 1.71 -3.89
CA HIS A 301 8.52 3.03 -4.29
C HIS A 301 7.58 4.12 -3.77
N CYS A 302 8.12 5.08 -3.01
CA CYS A 302 7.38 6.17 -2.36
C CYS A 302 7.81 7.55 -2.89
N PRO A 303 7.48 7.91 -4.15
CA PRO A 303 8.10 9.06 -4.83
C PRO A 303 7.81 10.39 -4.14
N SER A 304 6.57 10.66 -3.72
CA SER A 304 6.24 11.92 -3.04
C SER A 304 6.94 12.05 -1.68
N SER A 305 6.98 10.96 -0.90
CA SER A 305 7.67 10.99 0.40
C SER A 305 9.18 11.20 0.24
N ASN A 306 9.80 10.46 -0.68
CA ASN A 306 11.22 10.61 -0.98
C ASN A 306 11.54 12.06 -1.41
N ALA A 307 10.65 12.70 -2.17
CA ALA A 307 10.80 14.09 -2.56
C ALA A 307 10.59 15.05 -1.38
N ARG A 308 9.55 14.84 -0.57
CA ARG A 308 9.21 15.67 0.60
C ARG A 308 10.35 15.67 1.62
N LEU A 309 10.91 14.50 1.93
CA LEU A 309 11.99 14.35 2.92
C LEU A 309 13.38 14.65 2.34
N ALA A 310 13.44 15.03 1.06
CA ALA A 310 14.68 15.23 0.31
C ALA A 310 15.62 14.00 0.34
N ALA A 311 15.05 12.79 0.38
CA ALA A 311 15.79 11.53 0.38
C ALA A 311 16.47 11.27 -0.97
N GLY A 312 15.75 11.50 -2.09
CA GLY A 312 16.30 11.39 -3.43
C GLY A 312 15.37 10.70 -4.43
N ILE A 313 15.95 10.17 -5.52
CA ILE A 313 15.21 9.54 -6.61
C ILE A 313 15.63 8.07 -6.70
N ALA A 314 14.71 7.16 -6.36
CA ALA A 314 14.94 5.72 -6.50
C ALA A 314 15.11 5.33 -7.98
N ARG A 315 16.01 4.38 -8.25
CA ARG A 315 16.38 3.91 -9.61
C ARG A 315 15.35 2.94 -10.20
N VAL A 316 14.07 3.30 -10.17
CA VAL A 316 12.95 2.42 -10.58
C VAL A 316 13.10 1.88 -12.01
N PRO A 317 13.48 2.66 -13.04
CA PRO A 317 13.71 2.13 -14.38
C PRO A 317 14.78 1.02 -14.43
N ASP A 318 15.84 1.15 -13.63
CA ASP A 318 16.93 0.17 -13.57
C ASP A 318 16.47 -1.11 -12.85
N MET A 319 15.74 -0.96 -11.74
CA MET A 319 15.11 -2.06 -11.01
C MET A 319 14.17 -2.87 -11.90
N LEU A 320 13.28 -2.19 -12.64
CA LEU A 320 12.36 -2.83 -13.57
C LEU A 320 13.10 -3.57 -14.69
N LYS A 321 14.15 -2.96 -15.24
CA LYS A 321 14.99 -3.59 -16.27
C LYS A 321 15.71 -4.84 -15.74
N ALA A 322 16.14 -4.85 -14.48
CA ALA A 322 16.76 -6.00 -13.83
C ALA A 322 15.75 -7.10 -13.43
N GLY A 323 14.44 -6.81 -13.48
CA GLY A 323 13.39 -7.75 -13.09
C GLY A 323 13.15 -7.83 -11.59
N VAL A 324 13.40 -6.73 -10.87
CA VAL A 324 12.99 -6.52 -9.48
C VAL A 324 11.47 -6.24 -9.44
N PRO A 325 10.69 -6.90 -8.57
CA PRO A 325 9.29 -6.53 -8.34
C PRO A 325 9.20 -5.14 -7.70
N VAL A 326 8.51 -4.20 -8.34
CA VAL A 326 8.34 -2.84 -7.82
C VAL A 326 6.84 -2.50 -7.74
N GLY A 327 6.40 -2.08 -6.57
CA GLY A 327 5.08 -1.53 -6.28
C GLY A 327 5.16 -0.06 -5.88
N LEU A 328 4.01 0.57 -5.63
CA LEU A 328 3.94 1.93 -5.08
C LEU A 328 3.52 1.92 -3.62
N GLY A 329 4.09 2.85 -2.86
CA GLY A 329 3.69 3.18 -1.51
C GLY A 329 3.38 4.67 -1.40
N VAL A 330 2.36 5.04 -0.62
CA VAL A 330 2.16 6.46 -0.26
C VAL A 330 3.07 6.90 0.89
N ASP A 331 3.62 5.93 1.65
CA ASP A 331 4.32 6.14 2.92
C ASP A 331 3.39 6.75 4.00
N GLY A 332 3.92 7.17 5.13
CA GLY A 332 3.19 7.89 6.15
C GLY A 332 2.71 9.25 5.67
N THR A 333 1.48 9.62 6.04
CA THR A 333 0.96 10.91 5.60
C THR A 333 1.61 12.11 6.27
N ALA A 334 2.48 11.94 7.28
CA ALA A 334 3.30 13.04 7.80
C ALA A 334 4.57 13.31 6.94
N SER A 335 4.79 12.51 5.89
CA SER A 335 5.83 12.70 4.87
C SER A 335 5.26 12.80 3.44
N ASN A 336 3.93 12.73 3.24
CA ASN A 336 3.25 12.84 1.94
C ASN A 336 2.09 13.86 1.96
N GLU A 337 1.37 13.91 3.08
CA GLU A 337 0.12 14.60 3.42
C GLU A 337 -1.14 14.28 2.61
N SER A 338 -1.05 13.90 1.32
CA SER A 338 -2.25 13.54 0.54
C SER A 338 -2.81 12.18 0.96
N GLY A 339 -1.95 11.16 1.08
CA GLY A 339 -2.34 9.79 1.38
C GLY A 339 -3.10 9.10 0.24
N GLU A 340 -2.85 9.51 -1.01
CA GLU A 340 -3.58 9.06 -2.19
C GLU A 340 -2.66 8.33 -3.18
N LEU A 341 -2.85 7.02 -3.39
CA LEU A 341 -1.94 6.26 -4.26
C LEU A 341 -2.07 6.63 -5.75
N HIS A 342 -3.23 7.11 -6.19
CA HIS A 342 -3.41 7.48 -7.60
C HIS A 342 -2.51 8.67 -8.00
N THR A 343 -2.17 9.58 -7.08
CA THR A 343 -1.21 10.65 -7.35
C THR A 343 0.21 10.12 -7.48
N GLU A 344 0.54 9.03 -6.78
CA GLU A 344 1.85 8.38 -6.88
C GLU A 344 2.11 7.77 -8.27
N LEU A 345 1.07 7.40 -9.03
CA LEU A 345 1.22 6.99 -10.44
C LEU A 345 1.93 8.08 -11.25
N ARG A 346 1.44 9.32 -11.11
CA ARG A 346 1.99 10.49 -11.78
C ARG A 346 3.38 10.81 -11.22
N ASN A 347 3.54 10.81 -9.91
CA ASN A 347 4.79 11.24 -9.28
C ASN A 347 5.93 10.26 -9.55
N ALA A 348 5.67 8.95 -9.53
CA ALA A 348 6.63 7.92 -9.94
C ALA A 348 7.13 8.16 -11.38
N LEU A 349 6.20 8.50 -12.29
CA LEU A 349 6.53 8.80 -13.69
C LEU A 349 7.35 10.07 -13.81
N LEU A 350 6.89 11.17 -13.21
CA LEU A 350 7.53 12.47 -13.39
C LEU A 350 8.93 12.50 -12.80
N ILE A 351 9.11 11.99 -11.57
CA ILE A 351 10.40 12.05 -10.89
C ILE A 351 11.47 11.23 -11.63
N ASN A 352 11.12 10.08 -12.19
CA ASN A 352 12.05 9.23 -12.93
C ASN A 352 12.38 9.76 -14.34
N ARG A 353 11.58 10.70 -14.87
CA ARG A 353 11.88 11.41 -16.12
C ARG A 353 12.75 12.65 -15.91
N LEU A 354 13.00 13.07 -14.67
CA LEU A 354 13.90 14.18 -14.39
C LEU A 354 15.35 13.78 -14.73
N GLY A 355 15.98 14.58 -15.59
CA GLY A 355 17.37 14.38 -16.04
C GLY A 355 17.50 14.42 -17.56
N ALA A 356 18.73 14.56 -18.05
CA ALA A 356 18.99 14.59 -19.48
C ALA A 356 18.66 13.24 -20.14
N HIS A 357 17.90 13.27 -21.24
CA HIS A 357 17.56 12.10 -22.07
C HIS A 357 16.77 11.00 -21.34
N LYS A 358 15.95 11.37 -20.35
CA LYS A 358 15.11 10.46 -19.56
C LYS A 358 13.62 10.56 -19.88
N GLU A 359 13.23 11.17 -20.99
CA GLU A 359 11.83 11.43 -21.35
C GLU A 359 10.99 10.14 -21.44
N ALA A 360 11.63 9.01 -21.73
CA ALA A 360 11.02 7.69 -21.85
C ALA A 360 11.36 6.72 -20.71
N ALA A 361 11.96 7.19 -19.61
CA ALA A 361 12.45 6.35 -18.52
C ALA A 361 11.33 5.55 -17.81
N LEU A 362 10.14 6.15 -17.69
CA LEU A 362 8.92 5.47 -17.22
C LEU A 362 7.72 5.97 -18.01
N ASN A 363 6.84 5.08 -18.46
CA ASN A 363 5.62 5.43 -19.21
C ASN A 363 4.33 5.23 -18.38
N ALA A 364 3.18 5.67 -18.91
CA ALA A 364 1.91 5.62 -18.19
C ALA A 364 1.47 4.19 -17.82
N ARG A 365 1.68 3.23 -18.70
CA ARG A 365 1.33 1.81 -18.48
C ARG A 365 2.23 1.19 -17.41
N GLN A 366 3.53 1.52 -17.42
CA GLN A 366 4.44 1.12 -16.35
C GLN A 366 4.04 1.74 -15.01
N ALA A 367 3.69 3.02 -14.96
CA ALA A 367 3.20 3.66 -13.74
C ALA A 367 1.92 2.98 -13.20
N LEU A 368 0.93 2.73 -14.06
CA LEU A 368 -0.28 1.97 -13.69
C LEU A 368 0.07 0.57 -13.19
N ARG A 369 1.01 -0.11 -13.84
CA ARG A 369 1.49 -1.44 -13.43
C ARG A 369 2.13 -1.41 -12.05
N LEU A 370 2.97 -0.42 -11.73
CA LEU A 370 3.55 -0.26 -10.39
C LEU A 370 2.45 -0.17 -9.32
N GLY A 371 1.41 0.64 -9.57
CA GLY A 371 0.29 0.83 -8.64
C GLY A 371 -0.74 -0.30 -8.61
N THR A 372 -0.61 -1.34 -9.44
CA THR A 372 -1.56 -2.46 -9.53
C THR A 372 -0.84 -3.82 -9.44
N TYR A 373 -0.47 -4.42 -10.57
CA TYR A 373 0.17 -5.73 -10.64
C TYR A 373 1.51 -5.76 -9.89
N GLY A 374 2.33 -4.72 -10.02
CA GLY A 374 3.61 -4.58 -9.31
C GLY A 374 3.41 -4.58 -7.80
N GLY A 375 2.44 -3.83 -7.30
CA GLY A 375 2.05 -3.87 -5.89
C GLY A 375 1.55 -5.25 -5.45
N ALA A 376 0.76 -5.93 -6.28
CA ALA A 376 0.31 -7.29 -6.01
C ALA A 376 1.48 -8.29 -5.98
N GLN A 377 2.50 -8.14 -6.83
CA GLN A 377 3.72 -8.97 -6.78
C GLN A 377 4.49 -8.75 -5.47
N VAL A 378 4.70 -7.49 -5.08
CA VAL A 378 5.38 -7.10 -3.84
C VAL A 378 4.72 -7.74 -2.62
N LEU A 379 3.38 -7.67 -2.53
CA LEU A 379 2.62 -8.26 -1.42
C LEU A 379 2.43 -9.79 -1.55
N GLY A 380 2.94 -10.44 -2.60
CA GLY A 380 2.77 -11.88 -2.81
C GLY A 380 1.34 -12.30 -3.18
N ARG A 381 0.57 -11.41 -3.81
CA ARG A 381 -0.85 -11.57 -4.16
C ARG A 381 -1.13 -11.50 -5.67
N ALA A 382 -0.09 -11.56 -6.51
CA ALA A 382 -0.22 -11.42 -7.96
C ALA A 382 -1.07 -12.52 -8.63
N THR A 383 -1.27 -13.67 -7.97
CA THR A 383 -2.18 -14.71 -8.45
C THR A 383 -3.66 -14.40 -8.17
N GLN A 384 -3.94 -13.49 -7.23
CA GLN A 384 -5.27 -13.16 -6.74
C GLN A 384 -5.78 -11.83 -7.31
N ILE A 385 -4.92 -10.81 -7.39
CA ILE A 385 -5.28 -9.42 -7.68
C ILE A 385 -4.23 -8.74 -8.58
N GLY A 386 -4.42 -7.45 -8.87
CA GLY A 386 -3.44 -6.60 -9.56
C GLY A 386 -3.54 -6.61 -11.08
N SER A 387 -4.34 -7.49 -11.65
CA SER A 387 -4.70 -7.51 -13.07
C SER A 387 -6.14 -8.01 -13.25
N LEU A 388 -6.77 -7.64 -14.36
CA LEU A 388 -8.12 -8.07 -14.71
C LEU A 388 -8.05 -9.33 -15.59
N GLU A 389 -8.04 -10.48 -14.94
CA GLU A 389 -7.96 -11.79 -15.61
C GLU A 389 -9.07 -12.71 -15.07
N ALA A 390 -9.65 -13.54 -15.93
CA ALA A 390 -10.65 -14.51 -15.52
C ALA A 390 -10.09 -15.42 -14.40
N GLY A 391 -10.90 -15.65 -13.36
CA GLY A 391 -10.53 -16.41 -12.17
C GLY A 391 -9.91 -15.60 -11.04
N LYS A 392 -9.35 -14.40 -11.30
CA LYS A 392 -8.86 -13.50 -10.25
C LYS A 392 -10.00 -12.89 -9.44
N LEU A 393 -9.68 -12.36 -8.26
CA LEU A 393 -10.63 -11.66 -7.41
C LEU A 393 -11.06 -10.35 -8.07
N ALA A 394 -12.33 -10.00 -7.90
CA ALA A 394 -12.93 -8.79 -8.43
C ALA A 394 -12.56 -7.58 -7.56
N ASP A 395 -11.28 -7.20 -7.64
CA ASP A 395 -10.70 -5.99 -7.08
C ASP A 395 -10.44 -5.02 -8.25
N LEU A 396 -11.41 -4.17 -8.58
CA LEU A 396 -11.39 -3.30 -9.77
C LEU A 396 -11.98 -1.91 -9.50
N VAL A 397 -11.63 -0.95 -10.36
CA VAL A 397 -12.04 0.46 -10.21
C VAL A 397 -12.51 1.03 -11.55
N LEU A 398 -13.62 1.78 -11.51
CA LEU A 398 -14.16 2.56 -12.62
C LEU A 398 -13.78 4.03 -12.42
N TRP A 399 -12.96 4.55 -13.33
CA TRP A 399 -12.50 5.94 -13.35
C TRP A 399 -13.30 6.73 -14.37
N LYS A 400 -13.92 7.84 -13.94
CA LYS A 400 -14.61 8.75 -14.86
C LYS A 400 -13.61 9.59 -15.64
N ILE A 401 -13.56 9.40 -16.97
CA ILE A 401 -12.59 10.05 -17.86
C ILE A 401 -13.24 10.88 -18.98
N ASP A 402 -14.56 11.02 -18.98
CA ASP A 402 -15.33 11.90 -19.86
C ASP A 402 -15.54 13.32 -19.28
N GLY A 403 -14.91 13.61 -18.14
CA GLY A 403 -14.93 14.92 -17.49
C GLY A 403 -13.89 15.89 -18.04
N ILE A 404 -14.00 17.16 -17.64
CA ILE A 404 -13.12 18.27 -18.09
C ILE A 404 -11.62 17.98 -17.95
N GLY A 405 -11.22 17.20 -16.94
CA GLY A 405 -9.81 16.89 -16.68
C GLY A 405 -9.20 15.84 -17.62
N HIS A 406 -10.02 15.14 -18.41
CA HIS A 406 -9.63 13.87 -19.06
C HIS A 406 -10.16 13.71 -20.49
N ALA A 407 -11.33 14.28 -20.80
CA ALA A 407 -12.08 13.98 -22.03
C ALA A 407 -11.34 14.30 -23.35
N SER A 408 -10.34 15.18 -23.32
CA SER A 408 -9.52 15.54 -24.48
C SER A 408 -8.22 14.73 -24.60
N ILE A 409 -7.95 13.82 -23.66
CA ILE A 409 -6.80 12.90 -23.68
C ILE A 409 -7.27 11.59 -24.31
N ALA A 410 -6.83 11.33 -25.54
CA ALA A 410 -7.33 10.21 -26.35
C ALA A 410 -7.00 8.81 -25.78
N ASP A 411 -5.85 8.67 -25.11
CA ASP A 411 -5.43 7.42 -24.45
C ASP A 411 -5.97 7.40 -23.00
N PRO A 412 -6.87 6.47 -22.64
CA PRO A 412 -7.47 6.38 -21.30
C PRO A 412 -6.45 6.20 -20.17
N VAL A 413 -5.42 5.38 -20.38
CA VAL A 413 -4.38 5.13 -19.35
C VAL A 413 -3.53 6.38 -19.17
N THR A 414 -3.22 7.05 -20.27
CA THR A 414 -2.56 8.37 -20.22
C THR A 414 -3.43 9.39 -19.49
N ALA A 415 -4.76 9.36 -19.68
CA ALA A 415 -5.67 10.28 -19.00
C ALA A 415 -5.59 10.16 -17.47
N ILE A 416 -5.57 8.93 -16.91
CA ILE A 416 -5.52 8.76 -15.45
C ILE A 416 -4.12 8.98 -14.84
N VAL A 417 -3.04 8.77 -15.61
CA VAL A 417 -1.67 8.96 -15.10
C VAL A 417 -1.17 10.40 -15.28
N PHE A 418 -1.45 11.02 -16.44
CA PHE A 418 -1.01 12.38 -16.74
C PHE A 418 -2.06 13.45 -16.45
N GLY A 419 -3.35 13.09 -16.38
CA GLY A 419 -4.42 14.04 -16.11
C GLY A 419 -4.50 14.45 -14.65
N ALA A 420 -5.58 15.17 -14.32
CA ALA A 420 -5.98 15.41 -12.94
C ALA A 420 -6.43 14.10 -12.26
N ALA A 421 -6.59 14.11 -10.94
CA ALA A 421 -7.20 13.00 -10.21
C ALA A 421 -8.57 12.62 -10.83
N ALA A 422 -8.68 11.40 -11.34
CA ALA A 422 -9.92 10.91 -11.93
C ALA A 422 -10.88 10.47 -10.82
N PRO A 423 -12.15 10.92 -10.82
CA PRO A 423 -13.13 10.45 -9.86
C PRO A 423 -13.39 8.95 -10.00
N VAL A 424 -13.43 8.24 -8.86
CA VAL A 424 -13.88 6.84 -8.80
C VAL A 424 -15.41 6.81 -8.73
N THR A 425 -16.05 6.21 -9.73
CA THR A 425 -17.52 6.05 -9.75
C THR A 425 -17.99 4.73 -9.19
N LEU A 426 -17.15 3.70 -9.25
CA LEU A 426 -17.37 2.42 -8.59
C LEU A 426 -16.02 1.78 -8.28
N SER A 427 -15.83 1.29 -7.06
CA SER A 427 -14.77 0.33 -6.75
C SER A 427 -15.37 -0.94 -6.19
N LEU A 428 -14.86 -2.09 -6.64
CA LEU A 428 -15.17 -3.38 -6.07
C LEU A 428 -13.93 -3.90 -5.33
N VAL A 429 -14.14 -4.43 -4.14
CA VAL A 429 -13.15 -5.21 -3.38
C VAL A 429 -13.76 -6.57 -3.10
N ASN A 430 -13.11 -7.64 -3.55
CA ASN A 430 -13.63 -9.00 -3.42
C ASN A 430 -15.07 -9.12 -3.97
N GLY A 431 -15.36 -8.44 -5.08
CA GLY A 431 -16.67 -8.38 -5.74
C GLY A 431 -17.72 -7.49 -5.05
N LYS A 432 -17.41 -6.86 -3.92
CA LYS A 432 -18.34 -6.00 -3.19
C LYS A 432 -18.06 -4.51 -3.43
N PRO A 433 -19.08 -3.68 -3.67
CA PRO A 433 -18.90 -2.23 -3.76
C PRO A 433 -18.31 -1.64 -2.46
N VAL A 434 -17.32 -0.77 -2.60
CA VAL A 434 -16.71 0.00 -1.48
C VAL A 434 -16.83 1.50 -1.70
N VAL A 435 -16.64 1.97 -2.94
CA VAL A 435 -16.90 3.35 -3.36
C VAL A 435 -17.98 3.36 -4.42
N GLU A 436 -18.88 4.34 -4.33
CA GLU A 436 -19.86 4.62 -5.37
C GLU A 436 -20.02 6.14 -5.53
N ASN A 437 -19.98 6.61 -6.78
CA ASN A 437 -20.09 8.04 -7.14
C ASN A 437 -19.18 8.97 -6.31
N GLY A 438 -17.95 8.54 -6.03
CA GLY A 438 -16.96 9.31 -5.28
C GLY A 438 -17.15 9.32 -3.76
N THR A 439 -18.04 8.50 -3.22
CA THR A 439 -18.32 8.40 -1.78
C THR A 439 -18.08 6.99 -1.24
N LEU A 440 -17.61 6.90 0.00
CA LEU A 440 -17.48 5.63 0.73
C LEU A 440 -18.87 5.04 1.07
N LEU A 441 -19.03 3.73 0.89
CA LEU A 441 -20.29 3.04 1.19
C LEU A 441 -20.40 2.53 2.64
N HIS A 442 -19.28 2.24 3.28
CA HIS A 442 -19.24 1.61 4.60
C HIS A 442 -18.81 2.57 5.72
N ALA A 443 -18.61 3.86 5.40
CA ALA A 443 -18.17 4.85 6.36
C ALA A 443 -18.71 6.26 6.04
N ASP A 444 -18.95 7.04 7.10
CA ASP A 444 -19.30 8.47 7.02
C ASP A 444 -18.02 9.32 7.04
N GLU A 445 -17.71 9.95 5.91
CA GLU A 445 -16.53 10.81 5.74
C GLU A 445 -16.51 11.99 6.71
N ASP A 446 -17.65 12.61 6.99
CA ASP A 446 -17.74 13.73 7.92
C ASP A 446 -17.52 13.27 9.36
N ALA A 447 -18.01 12.08 9.72
CA ALA A 447 -17.75 11.47 11.03
C ALA A 447 -16.26 11.14 11.21
N ILE A 448 -15.62 10.58 10.20
CA ILE A 448 -14.17 10.31 10.21
C ILE A 448 -13.39 11.63 10.33
N ALA A 449 -13.77 12.67 9.58
CA ALA A 449 -13.11 13.97 9.63
C ALA A 449 -13.21 14.64 11.01
N ARG A 450 -14.36 14.51 11.69
CA ARG A 450 -14.52 14.97 13.09
C ARG A 450 -13.66 14.16 14.05
N SER A 451 -13.73 12.84 13.99
CA SER A 451 -12.99 11.94 14.89
C SER A 451 -11.47 12.12 14.77
N THR A 452 -10.95 12.16 13.55
CA THR A 452 -9.52 12.40 13.30
C THR A 452 -9.05 13.75 13.82
N ARG A 453 -9.85 14.81 13.66
CA ARG A 453 -9.55 16.14 14.22
C ARG A 453 -9.51 16.11 15.74
N GLU A 454 -10.50 15.49 16.38
CA GLU A 454 -10.57 15.37 17.84
C GLU A 454 -9.36 14.60 18.40
N GLN A 455 -9.00 13.47 17.78
CA GLN A 455 -7.85 12.67 18.19
C GLN A 455 -6.51 13.38 17.93
N ALA A 456 -6.36 14.10 16.81
CA ALA A 456 -5.17 14.92 16.55
C ALA A 456 -4.99 16.03 17.61
N GLN A 457 -6.08 16.73 17.97
CA GLN A 457 -6.05 17.74 19.02
C GLN A 457 -5.77 17.15 20.41
N ARG A 458 -6.29 15.96 20.69
CA ARG A 458 -5.99 15.22 21.93
C ARG A 458 -4.52 14.83 21.99
N LEU A 459 -3.97 14.26 20.92
CA LEU A 459 -2.56 13.90 20.83
C LEU A 459 -1.66 15.13 21.03
N ALA A 460 -1.97 16.25 20.39
CA ALA A 460 -1.23 17.49 20.53
C ALA A 460 -1.21 18.03 21.97
N ARG A 461 -2.33 17.95 22.70
CA ARG A 461 -2.39 18.34 24.12
C ARG A 461 -1.49 17.46 24.99
N ILE A 462 -1.60 16.13 24.83
CA ILE A 462 -0.77 15.18 25.60
C ILE A 462 0.72 15.36 25.30
N ALA A 463 1.07 15.65 24.05
CA ALA A 463 2.46 15.92 23.65
C ALA A 463 3.01 17.22 24.24
N ALA A 464 2.19 18.26 24.42
CA ALA A 464 2.60 19.55 24.96
C ALA A 464 2.69 19.60 26.50
N GLU A 465 2.03 18.69 27.20
CA GLU A 465 2.03 18.59 28.68
C GLU A 465 3.25 17.86 29.25
N SER A 466 4.11 17.33 28.39
CA SER A 466 5.33 16.58 28.73
C SER A 466 6.58 17.37 28.39
#